data_AF-A0A6C0B221-F1
#
_entry.id   AF-A0A6C0B221-F1
#
_cell.length_a   1.000
_cell.length_b   1.000
_cell.length_c   1.000
_cell.angle_alpha   90.00
_cell.angle_beta   90.00
_cell.angle_gamma   90.00
#
_symmetry.space_group_name_H-M   'P 1'
#
loop_
_entity.id
_entity.type
_entity.pdbx_description
1 polymer ?
#
loop_
_entity_poly.entity_id
_entity_poly.type
_entity_poly.pdbx_seq_one_letter_code
_entity_poly.pdbx_strand_id
1 'polypeptide(L)' 'MEVYLFVVDGAEWEDIVVYISKEDAIAKSLKHPRIRLEIFKKEEDGGYRPTYSYFMNGKLFEYNGSP' A
#
# COMPACT_ATOMS: atom_id res chain seq x y z
N MET A 1 5.77 -11.37 4.65
CA MET A 1 5.67 -10.04 5.30
C MET A 1 5.14 -9.07 4.26
N GLU A 2 4.24 -8.18 4.66
CA GLU A 2 3.70 -7.13 3.77
C GLU A 2 4.29 -5.77 4.16
N VAL A 3 4.37 -4.88 3.18
CA VAL A 3 4.62 -3.45 3.39
C VAL A 3 3.58 -2.66 2.60
N TYR A 4 3.31 -1.46 3.10
CA TYR A 4 2.17 -0.66 2.69
C TYR A 4 2.70 0.69 2.19
N LEU A 5 2.62 0.93 0.89
CA LEU A 5 3.16 2.12 0.24
C LEU A 5 2.10 3.22 0.11
N PHE A 6 2.34 4.36 0.75
CA PHE A 6 1.50 5.55 0.62
C PHE A 6 2.16 6.55 -0.32
N VAL A 7 1.61 6.67 -1.52
CA VAL A 7 2.11 7.57 -2.57
C VAL A 7 1.03 8.58 -2.89
N VAL A 8 1.39 9.86 -2.87
CA VAL A 8 0.53 10.95 -3.31
C VAL A 8 0.87 11.26 -4.76
N ASP A 9 -0.13 11.59 -5.58
CA ASP A 9 0.12 12.00 -6.96
C ASP A 9 1.05 13.23 -6.98
N GLY A 10 2.08 13.17 -7.82
CA GLY A 10 3.15 14.19 -7.88
C GLY A 10 4.15 14.17 -6.71
N ALA A 11 4.14 13.16 -5.85
CA ALA A 11 5.18 12.99 -4.84
C ALA A 11 6.50 12.52 -5.47
N GLU A 12 7.61 13.12 -5.03
CA GLU A 12 8.94 12.63 -5.35
C GLU A 12 9.21 11.30 -4.62
N TRP A 13 10.20 10.56 -5.10
CA TRP A 13 10.49 9.23 -4.55
C TRP A 13 10.91 9.29 -3.07
N GLU A 14 11.60 10.35 -2.68
CA GLU A 14 12.07 10.61 -1.33
C GLU A 14 10.93 10.89 -0.33
N ASP A 15 9.75 11.29 -0.83
CA ASP A 15 8.57 11.60 -0.02
C ASP A 15 7.65 10.38 0.18
N ILE A 16 8.00 9.23 -0.38
CA ILE A 16 7.21 8.01 -0.24
C ILE A 16 7.25 7.52 1.20
N VAL A 17 6.07 7.33 1.78
CA VAL A 17 5.94 6.80 3.13
C VAL A 17 5.61 5.31 3.08
N VAL A 18 6.45 4.49 3.71
CA VAL A 18 6.26 3.05 3.85
C VAL A 18 5.80 2.70 5.26
N TYR A 19 4.64 2.07 5.38
CA TYR A 19 4.17 1.50 6.64
C TYR A 19 4.48 0.01 6.68
N ILE A 20 4.90 -0.46 7.86
CA ILE A 20 5.17 -1.88 8.13
C ILE A 20 3.96 -2.52 8.85
N SER A 21 3.24 -1.74 9.66
CA SER A 21 2.00 -2.18 10.31
C SER A 21 0.81 -1.98 9.38
N LYS A 22 -0.05 -3.00 9.33
CA LYS A 22 -1.33 -2.96 8.63
C LYS A 22 -2.28 -1.96 9.26
N GLU A 23 -2.28 -1.89 10.59
CA GLU A 23 -3.13 -1.01 11.39
C GLU A 23 -2.80 0.45 11.10
N ASP A 24 -1.52 0.82 11.07
CA ASP A 24 -1.07 2.16 10.73
C ASP A 24 -1.42 2.54 9.28
N ALA A 25 -1.27 1.60 8.35
CA ALA A 25 -1.66 1.79 6.96
C ALA A 25 -3.17 2.07 6.82
N ILE A 26 -4.02 1.29 7.49
CA ILE A 26 -5.48 1.49 7.50
C ILE A 26 -5.84 2.85 8.13
N ALA A 27 -5.23 3.17 9.28
CA ALA A 27 -5.44 4.46 9.94
C ALA A 27 -5.04 5.63 9.04
N LYS A 28 -3.95 5.50 8.27
CA LYS A 28 -3.55 6.50 7.28
C LYS A 28 -4.54 6.59 6.12
N SER A 29 -4.99 5.46 5.59
CA SER A 29 -5.98 5.40 4.51
C SER A 29 -7.30 6.08 4.88
N LEU A 30 -7.75 5.95 6.14
CA LEU A 30 -8.93 6.65 6.66
C LEU A 30 -8.74 8.18 6.72
N LYS A 31 -7.54 8.64 7.07
CA LYS A 31 -7.20 10.07 7.08
C LYS A 31 -7.10 10.67 5.68
N HIS A 32 -6.84 9.84 4.68
CA HIS A 32 -6.62 10.22 3.28
C HIS A 32 -7.50 9.39 2.33
N PRO A 33 -8.83 9.59 2.36
CA PRO A 33 -9.80 8.66 1.79
C PRO A 33 -9.77 8.53 0.26
N ARG A 34 -9.06 9.44 -0.43
CA ARG A 34 -8.92 9.43 -1.90
C ARG A 34 -7.56 8.89 -2.38
N ILE A 35 -6.65 8.57 -1.46
CA ILE A 35 -5.32 8.08 -1.79
C ILE A 35 -5.31 6.55 -1.63
N ARG A 36 -4.76 5.88 -2.64
CA ARG A 36 -4.51 4.44 -2.60
C ARG A 36 -3.25 4.16 -1.81
N LEU A 37 -3.33 3.13 -0.98
CA LEU A 37 -2.20 2.62 -0.22
C LEU A 37 -1.90 1.21 -0.73
N GLU A 38 -0.90 1.10 -1.59
CA GLU A 38 -0.55 -0.12 -2.32
C GLU A 38 0.10 -1.15 -1.39
N ILE A 39 -0.24 -2.43 -1.59
CA ILE A 39 0.28 -3.52 -0.76
C ILE A 39 1.35 -4.28 -1.56
N PHE A 40 2.53 -4.40 -0.97
CA PHE A 40 3.64 -5.19 -1.51
C PHE A 40 3.95 -6.35 -0.59
N LYS A 41 4.29 -7.49 -1.17
CA LYS A 41 4.75 -8.66 -0.43
C LYS A 41 6.27 -8.73 -0.51
N LYS A 42 6.92 -8.88 0.64
CA LYS A 42 8.34 -9.20 0.72
C LYS A 42 8.56 -10.66 0.33
N GLU A 43 9.48 -10.87 -0.60
CA GLU A 43 9.88 -12.19 -1.09
C GLU A 43 11.12 -12.72 -0.36
N GLU A 44 11.41 -14.01 -0.53
CA GLU A 44 12.51 -14.69 0.16
C GLU A 44 13.89 -14.18 -0.27
N ASP A 45 14.01 -13.68 -1.51
CA ASP A 45 15.22 -13.08 -2.06
C ASP A 45 15.52 -11.67 -1.51
N GLY A 46 14.66 -11.16 -0.62
CA GLY A 46 14.77 -9.83 -0.05
C GLY A 46 14.12 -8.72 -0.88
N GLY A 47 13.61 -9.04 -2.08
CA GLY A 47 12.86 -8.15 -2.92
C GLY A 47 11.41 -7.94 -2.46
N TYR A 48 10.69 -7.11 -3.20
CA TYR A 48 9.27 -6.86 -2.99
C TYR A 48 8.53 -7.01 -4.31
N ARG A 49 7.39 -7.71 -4.28
CA ARG A 49 6.47 -7.77 -5.43
C ARG A 49 5.16 -7.04 -5.15
N PRO A 50 4.57 -6.38 -6.15
CA PRO A 50 3.24 -5.83 -6.00
C PRO A 50 2.23 -6.96 -5.80
N THR A 51 1.25 -6.73 -4.92
CA THR A 51 0.08 -7.61 -4.83
C THR A 51 -1.06 -7.13 -5.73
N TYR A 52 -0.99 -5.88 -6.20
CA TYR A 52 -2.06 -5.13 -6.87
C TYR A 52 -3.32 -4.91 -6.01
N SER A 53 -3.31 -5.37 -4.76
CA SER A 53 -4.29 -5.03 -3.73
C SER A 53 -3.89 -3.74 -3.03
N TYR A 54 -4.88 -3.00 -2.54
CA TYR A 54 -4.64 -1.71 -1.89
C TYR A 54 -5.69 -1.38 -0.83
N PHE A 55 -5.36 -0.48 0.09
CA PHE A 55 -6.33 0.18 0.96
C PHE A 55 -6.75 1.53 0.38
N MET A 56 -8.05 1.82 0.37
CA MET A 56 -8.58 3.15 0.08
C MET A 56 -9.78 3.42 0.98
N ASN A 57 -9.77 4.60 1.64
CA ASN A 57 -10.79 4.97 2.62
C ASN A 57 -11.01 3.89 3.70
N GLY A 58 -9.92 3.28 4.18
CA GLY A 58 -9.94 2.21 5.19
C GLY A 58 -10.51 0.87 4.71
N LYS A 59 -10.86 0.72 3.43
CA LYS A 59 -11.36 -0.53 2.84
C LYS A 59 -10.25 -1.22 2.05
N LEU A 60 -10.18 -2.55 2.17
CA LEU A 60 -9.30 -3.38 1.37
C LEU A 60 -9.95 -3.66 0.01
N PHE A 61 -9.19 -3.46 -1.06
CA PHE A 61 -9.54 -3.87 -2.42
C PHE A 61 -8.54 -4.94 -2.84
N GLU A 62 -9.02 -6.17 -3.01
CA GLU A 62 -8.19 -7.32 -3.36
C GLU A 62 -8.14 -7.51 -4.87
N TYR A 63 -6.94 -7.68 -5.42
CA TYR A 63 -6.77 -8.15 -6.79
C TYR A 63 -6.88 -9.68 -6.84
N ASN A 64 -7.93 -10.18 -7.49
CA ASN A 64 -8.24 -11.61 -7.58
C ASN A 64 -7.76 -12.26 -8.89
N GLY A 65 -6.89 -11.60 -9.65
CA GLY A 65 -6.24 -12.24 -10.81
C GLY A 65 -7.13 -12.40 -12.04
N SER A 66 -7.94 -11.39 -12.42
CA SER A 66 -8.52 -11.37 -13.76
C SER A 66 -8.23 -10.03 -14.47
N PRO A 67 -7.69 -10.08 -15.71
CA PRO A 67 -7.55 -8.92 -16.57
C PRO A 67 -8.91 -8.32 -16.98
#